data_AF-A0A431HJ89-F1
#
_entry.id   AF-A0A431HJ89-F1
#
_cell.length_a   1.000
_cell.length_b   1.000
_cell.length_c   1.000
_cell.angle_alpha   90.00
_cell.angle_beta   90.00
_cell.angle_gamma   90.00
#
_symmetry.space_group_name_H-M   'P 1'
#
loop_
_entity.id
_entity.type
_entity.pdbx_description
1 polymer ?
#
loop_
_entity_poly.entity_id
_entity_poly.type
_entity_poly.pdbx_seq_one_letter_code
_entity_poly.pdbx_strand_id
1 'polypeptide(L)'
;MVDPRVVKQQLDRLGLQLTFFGEAEVNELPHILMEGEAIEHLIVGHYSGGFAIMVATNFRLLLVDKKLLFLNVEDIRYDMIAELDYGHQMIGATLHVRSFSKDLKFQSFKKMKLRDFTTFVQHKVMQMRQQYEKADNRIPIQTFGESENNLLTPAQAQSLIPLTKESWYRAKTPTQIVNPYAQSPLMTRRRIGPYTAAARK
;
A
#
# COMPACT_ATOMS: atom_id res chain seq x y z
N MET A 1 6.30 11.96 -12.50
CA MET A 1 5.04 11.79 -13.28
C MET A 1 5.35 10.78 -14.37
N VAL A 2 4.50 9.80 -14.64
CA VAL A 2 4.86 8.68 -15.55
C VAL A 2 4.46 9.03 -16.98
N ASP A 3 5.28 8.61 -17.96
CA ASP A 3 4.94 8.77 -19.38
C ASP A 3 3.63 8.00 -19.70
N PRO A 4 2.60 8.68 -20.25
CA PRO A 4 1.33 8.05 -20.63
C PRO A 4 1.50 6.82 -21.54
N ARG A 5 2.56 6.78 -22.36
CA ARG A 5 2.85 5.65 -23.25
C ARG A 5 3.20 4.39 -22.49
N VAL A 6 3.94 4.53 -21.38
CA VAL A 6 4.32 3.39 -20.52
C VAL A 6 3.09 2.82 -19.84
N VAL A 7 2.21 3.69 -19.33
CA VAL A 7 0.94 3.29 -18.71
C VAL A 7 0.06 2.57 -19.72
N LYS A 8 -0.08 3.10 -20.95
CA LYS A 8 -0.84 2.43 -22.01
C LYS A 8 -0.28 1.05 -22.34
N GLN A 9 1.04 0.91 -22.46
CA GLN A 9 1.68 -0.37 -22.71
C GLN A 9 1.44 -1.38 -21.57
N GLN A 10 1.44 -0.92 -20.31
CA GLN A 10 1.10 -1.77 -19.17
C GLN A 10 -0.36 -2.25 -19.24
N LEU A 11 -1.29 -1.37 -19.59
CA LEU A 11 -2.71 -1.70 -19.73
C LEU A 11 -2.98 -2.68 -20.88
N ASP A 12 -2.29 -2.50 -22.01
CA ASP A 12 -2.39 -3.38 -23.17
C ASP A 12 -1.93 -4.82 -22.82
N ARG A 13 -0.87 -4.96 -22.00
CA ARG A 13 -0.39 -6.25 -21.50
C ARG A 13 -1.41 -6.97 -20.61
N LEU A 14 -2.26 -6.22 -19.91
CA LEU A 14 -3.31 -6.77 -19.05
C LEU A 14 -4.55 -7.22 -19.84
N GLY A 15 -4.56 -7.04 -21.17
CA GLY A 15 -5.67 -7.49 -22.03
C GLY A 15 -7.01 -6.87 -21.62
N LEU A 16 -6.97 -5.61 -21.18
CA LEU A 16 -8.16 -4.91 -20.73
C LEU A 16 -8.97 -4.46 -21.93
N GLN A 17 -10.05 -5.19 -22.21
CA GLN A 17 -11.18 -4.63 -22.94
C GLN A 17 -11.85 -3.61 -22.01
N LEU A 18 -11.31 -2.39 -22.03
CA LEU A 18 -11.95 -1.21 -21.45
C LEU A 18 -13.27 -1.05 -22.21
N THR A 19 -14.36 -1.26 -21.49
CA THR A 19 -15.67 -0.84 -22.00
C THR A 19 -15.65 0.69 -22.03
N PHE A 20 -16.56 1.32 -22.78
CA PHE A 20 -16.69 2.79 -22.87
C PHE A 20 -16.72 3.51 -21.49
N PHE A 21 -17.06 2.78 -20.43
CA PHE A 21 -16.94 3.19 -19.02
C PHE A 21 -15.54 2.84 -18.48
N GLY A 22 -14.72 3.85 -18.16
CA GLY A 22 -13.38 3.68 -17.57
C GLY A 22 -12.24 4.41 -18.29
N GLU A 23 -12.44 4.88 -19.52
CA GLU A 23 -11.38 5.57 -20.28
C GLU A 23 -10.98 6.91 -19.65
N ALA A 24 -11.95 7.63 -19.10
CA ALA A 24 -11.72 8.94 -18.50
C ALA A 24 -10.82 8.82 -17.27
N GLU A 25 -11.01 7.77 -16.48
CA GLU A 25 -10.25 7.42 -15.29
C GLU A 25 -8.86 6.88 -15.64
N VAL A 26 -8.76 6.04 -16.67
CA VAL A 26 -7.47 5.51 -17.17
C VAL A 26 -6.55 6.63 -17.64
N ASN A 27 -7.09 7.67 -18.27
CA ASN A 27 -6.33 8.83 -18.72
C ASN A 27 -5.73 9.65 -17.56
N GLU A 28 -6.22 9.51 -16.33
CA GLU A 28 -5.66 10.17 -15.16
C GLU A 28 -4.53 9.37 -14.51
N LEU A 29 -4.43 8.05 -14.77
CA LEU A 29 -3.40 7.20 -14.17
C LEU A 29 -1.96 7.72 -14.34
N PRO A 30 -1.52 8.23 -15.52
CA PRO A 30 -0.16 8.76 -15.67
C PRO A 30 0.17 9.94 -14.74
N HIS A 31 -0.85 10.70 -14.31
CA HIS A 31 -0.71 11.84 -13.41
C HIS A 31 -0.70 11.44 -11.93
N ILE A 32 -1.29 10.28 -11.60
CA ILE A 32 -1.44 9.76 -10.24
C ILE A 32 -0.30 8.80 -9.86
N LEU A 33 0.16 8.00 -10.82
CA LEU A 33 1.18 6.98 -10.60
C LEU A 33 2.56 7.61 -10.35
N MET A 34 3.31 6.97 -9.45
CA MET A 34 4.68 7.35 -9.13
C MET A 34 5.67 6.76 -10.14
N GLU A 35 6.87 7.35 -10.20
CA GLU A 35 7.94 6.81 -11.03
C GLU A 35 8.37 5.43 -10.52
N GLY A 36 8.41 4.44 -11.42
CA GLY A 36 8.66 3.04 -11.07
C GLY A 36 7.45 2.29 -10.50
N GLU A 37 6.28 2.92 -10.40
CA GLU A 37 5.03 2.23 -10.07
C GLU A 37 4.53 1.44 -11.28
N ALA A 38 4.24 0.16 -11.09
CA ALA A 38 3.77 -0.74 -12.14
C ALA A 38 2.35 -1.21 -11.82
N ILE A 39 1.46 -1.10 -12.81
CA ILE A 39 0.11 -1.63 -12.71
C ILE A 39 0.16 -3.15 -12.89
N GLU A 40 -0.25 -3.90 -11.88
CA GLU A 40 -0.29 -5.36 -11.93
C GLU A 40 -1.69 -5.86 -12.29
N HIS A 41 -2.74 -5.25 -11.73
CA HIS A 41 -4.13 -5.60 -12.05
C HIS A 41 -5.01 -4.36 -12.11
N LEU A 42 -6.01 -4.36 -12.99
CA LEU A 42 -7.03 -3.32 -13.09
C LEU A 42 -8.41 -3.93 -13.27
N ILE A 43 -9.39 -3.34 -12.59
CA ILE A 43 -10.79 -3.69 -12.78
C ILE A 43 -11.68 -2.44 -12.80
N VAL A 44 -12.67 -2.48 -13.69
CA VAL A 44 -13.71 -1.46 -13.79
C VAL A 44 -14.93 -1.89 -12.99
N GLY A 45 -15.53 -0.95 -12.28
CA GLY A 45 -16.73 -1.20 -11.50
C GLY A 45 -17.36 0.10 -11.01
N HIS A 46 -18.09 -0.02 -9.92
CA HIS A 46 -18.69 1.10 -9.23
C HIS A 46 -18.51 0.92 -7.73
N TYR A 47 -18.52 2.04 -7.03
CA TYR A 47 -18.49 2.11 -5.58
C TYR A 47 -19.60 3.06 -5.11
N SER A 48 -19.69 3.31 -3.81
CA SER A 48 -20.72 4.19 -3.23
C SER A 48 -20.78 5.60 -3.87
N GLY A 49 -19.67 6.10 -4.43
CA GLY A 49 -19.61 7.42 -5.04
C GLY A 49 -19.88 7.49 -6.54
N GLY A 50 -20.01 6.35 -7.24
CA GLY A 50 -20.22 6.33 -8.69
C GLY A 50 -19.38 5.26 -9.39
N PHE A 51 -19.11 5.47 -10.68
CA PHE A 51 -18.20 4.62 -11.46
C PHE A 51 -16.76 4.89 -11.05
N ALA A 52 -15.99 3.81 -10.94
CA ALA A 52 -14.58 3.91 -10.59
C ALA A 52 -13.81 2.76 -11.20
N ILE A 53 -12.51 3.01 -11.42
CA ILE A 53 -11.55 1.95 -11.66
C ILE A 53 -10.80 1.66 -10.37
N MET A 54 -10.50 0.40 -10.15
CA MET A 54 -9.69 -0.06 -9.04
C MET A 54 -8.45 -0.72 -9.60
N VAL A 55 -7.30 -0.25 -9.15
CA VAL A 55 -5.99 -0.55 -9.73
C VAL A 55 -5.10 -1.07 -8.61
N ALA A 56 -4.60 -2.28 -8.75
CA ALA A 56 -3.61 -2.85 -7.84
C ALA A 56 -2.22 -2.66 -8.48
N THR A 57 -1.37 -1.90 -7.80
CA THR A 57 0.01 -1.65 -8.21
C THR A 57 0.98 -2.50 -7.42
N ASN A 58 2.27 -2.39 -7.71
CA ASN A 58 3.30 -3.02 -6.89
C ASN A 58 3.38 -2.47 -5.46
N PHE A 59 2.88 -1.24 -5.21
CA PHE A 59 3.01 -0.55 -3.93
C PHE A 59 1.71 -0.44 -3.14
N ARG A 60 0.57 -0.23 -3.81
CA ARG A 60 -0.69 0.14 -3.17
C ARG A 60 -1.90 -0.23 -4.04
N LEU A 61 -3.05 -0.23 -3.40
CA LEU A 61 -4.35 -0.31 -4.05
C LEU A 61 -4.88 1.11 -4.26
N LEU A 62 -5.18 1.45 -5.51
CA LEU A 62 -5.73 2.74 -5.92
C LEU A 62 -7.18 2.57 -6.35
N LEU A 63 -8.06 3.45 -5.88
CA LEU A 63 -9.38 3.63 -6.45
C LEU A 63 -9.45 5.02 -7.08
N VAL A 64 -9.78 5.08 -8.37
CA VAL A 64 -9.85 6.31 -9.14
C VAL A 64 -11.28 6.47 -9.66
N ASP A 65 -11.92 7.54 -9.22
CA ASP A 65 -13.26 7.99 -9.65
C ASP A 65 -13.11 9.37 -10.28
N LYS A 66 -13.44 9.49 -11.57
CA LYS A 66 -13.41 10.76 -12.28
C LYS A 66 -14.83 11.19 -12.61
N LYS A 67 -15.28 12.24 -11.93
CA LYS A 67 -16.50 12.98 -12.26
C LYS A 67 -16.15 14.17 -13.17
N LEU A 68 -17.16 14.70 -13.85
CA LEU A 68 -17.01 15.80 -14.81
C LEU A 68 -16.22 17.01 -14.25
N LEU A 69 -16.31 17.27 -12.95
CA LEU A 69 -15.68 18.41 -12.27
C LEU A 69 -14.71 18.02 -11.14
N PHE A 70 -14.64 16.75 -10.76
CA PHE A 70 -13.87 16.32 -9.59
C PHE A 70 -13.20 14.98 -9.86
N LEU A 71 -11.93 14.86 -9.47
CA LEU A 71 -11.18 13.62 -9.46
C LEU A 71 -11.03 13.16 -8.01
N ASN A 72 -11.60 12.01 -7.68
CA ASN A 72 -11.43 11.34 -6.40
C ASN A 72 -10.42 10.21 -6.59
N VAL A 73 -9.29 10.31 -5.89
CA VAL A 73 -8.29 9.24 -5.83
C VAL A 73 -8.17 8.79 -4.39
N GLU A 74 -8.44 7.52 -4.14
CA GLU A 74 -8.23 6.88 -2.86
C GLU A 74 -7.00 5.96 -2.96
N ASP A 75 -6.04 6.19 -2.08
CA ASP A 75 -4.84 5.38 -1.93
C ASP A 75 -4.97 4.54 -0.66
N ILE A 76 -4.93 3.23 -0.83
CA ILE A 76 -4.93 2.25 0.26
C ILE A 76 -3.65 1.45 0.14
N ARG A 77 -2.76 1.64 1.11
CA ARG A 77 -1.54 0.84 1.19
C ARG A 77 -1.85 -0.59 1.64
N TYR A 78 -1.09 -1.56 1.15
CA TYR A 78 -1.31 -2.98 1.47
C TYR A 78 -1.15 -3.33 2.95
N ASP A 79 -0.26 -2.63 3.67
CA ASP A 79 -0.08 -2.79 5.11
C ASP A 79 -1.28 -2.28 5.93
N MET A 80 -2.05 -1.34 5.38
CA MET A 80 -3.22 -0.76 6.04
C MET A 80 -4.51 -1.56 5.81
N ILE A 81 -4.49 -2.51 4.87
CA ILE A 81 -5.63 -3.40 4.63
C ILE A 81 -5.70 -4.39 5.78
N ALA A 82 -6.77 -4.32 6.57
CA ALA A 82 -7.04 -5.24 7.67
C ALA A 82 -7.67 -6.53 7.13
N GLU A 83 -8.75 -6.38 6.36
CA GLU A 83 -9.58 -7.48 5.87
C GLU A 83 -10.02 -7.22 4.43
N LEU A 84 -10.24 -8.31 3.69
CA LEU A 84 -10.63 -8.26 2.30
C LEU A 84 -11.64 -9.38 2.02
N ASP A 85 -12.90 -8.99 1.85
CA ASP A 85 -14.03 -9.91 1.67
C ASP A 85 -14.50 -9.91 0.22
N TYR A 86 -14.64 -11.10 -0.35
CA TYR A 86 -15.22 -11.28 -1.67
C TYR A 86 -16.62 -11.88 -1.56
N GLY A 87 -17.62 -11.13 -2.01
CA GLY A 87 -19.02 -11.55 -2.08
C GLY A 87 -19.43 -11.87 -3.51
N HIS A 88 -19.85 -13.11 -3.76
CA HIS A 88 -20.51 -13.46 -5.01
C HIS A 88 -21.99 -13.05 -4.94
N GLN A 89 -22.47 -12.30 -5.92
CA GLN A 89 -23.89 -11.93 -6.03
C GLN A 89 -24.49 -12.56 -7.28
N MET A 90 -25.83 -12.65 -7.34
CA MET A 90 -26.51 -13.16 -8.54
C MET A 90 -26.11 -12.33 -9.77
N ILE A 91 -26.10 -11.01 -9.63
CA ILE A 91 -25.63 -10.04 -10.63
C ILE A 91 -24.31 -9.44 -10.15
N GLY A 92 -23.21 -9.78 -10.82
CA GLY A 92 -21.87 -9.28 -10.49
C GLY A 92 -21.24 -9.88 -9.22
N ALA A 93 -20.16 -9.26 -8.78
CA ALA A 93 -19.46 -9.61 -7.56
C ALA A 93 -19.09 -8.33 -6.81
N THR A 94 -19.01 -8.44 -5.49
CA THR A 94 -18.67 -7.34 -4.58
C THR A 94 -17.36 -7.66 -3.90
N LEU A 95 -16.46 -6.69 -3.84
CA LEU A 95 -15.26 -6.70 -3.03
C LEU A 95 -15.43 -5.67 -1.91
N HIS A 96 -15.17 -6.10 -0.68
CA HIS A 96 -15.11 -5.23 0.49
C HIS A 96 -13.67 -5.16 0.98
N VAL A 97 -13.10 -3.97 0.99
CA VAL A 97 -11.74 -3.73 1.47
C VAL A 97 -11.84 -2.89 2.73
N ARG A 98 -11.60 -3.53 3.87
CA ARG A 98 -11.57 -2.86 5.16
C ARG A 98 -10.14 -2.46 5.48
N SER A 99 -9.88 -1.16 5.48
CA SER A 99 -8.63 -0.60 5.96
C SER A 99 -8.81 -0.03 7.37
N PHE A 100 -7.72 0.25 8.09
CA PHE A 100 -7.79 0.88 9.41
C PHE A 100 -8.50 2.23 9.41
N SER A 101 -8.43 2.98 8.30
CA SER A 101 -9.04 4.31 8.21
C SER A 101 -10.45 4.31 7.63
N LYS A 102 -10.76 3.34 6.76
CA LYS A 102 -11.98 3.38 5.94
C LYS A 102 -12.39 2.00 5.43
N ASP A 103 -13.69 1.82 5.29
CA ASP A 103 -14.27 0.67 4.59
C ASP A 103 -14.65 1.03 3.15
N LEU A 104 -14.25 0.21 2.19
CA LEU A 104 -14.46 0.43 0.76
C LEU A 104 -15.22 -0.74 0.16
N LYS A 105 -16.40 -0.44 -0.39
CA LYS A 105 -17.23 -1.42 -1.11
C LYS A 105 -17.18 -1.16 -2.60
N PHE A 106 -16.64 -2.13 -3.35
CA PHE A 106 -16.50 -2.07 -4.79
C PHE A 106 -17.30 -3.19 -5.45
N GLN A 107 -18.03 -2.89 -6.52
CA GLN A 107 -18.89 -3.85 -7.23
C GLN A 107 -18.54 -3.87 -8.71
N SER A 108 -18.42 -5.06 -9.28
CA SER A 108 -18.11 -5.24 -10.70
C SER A 108 -18.96 -6.33 -11.34
N PHE A 109 -19.32 -6.14 -12.61
CA PHE A 109 -20.03 -7.14 -13.40
C PHE A 109 -19.12 -8.31 -13.83
N LYS A 110 -17.80 -8.08 -13.94
CA LYS A 110 -16.83 -9.10 -14.38
C LYS A 110 -16.37 -9.97 -13.20
N LYS A 111 -17.22 -10.93 -12.80
CA LYS A 111 -17.02 -11.78 -11.60
C LYS A 111 -15.67 -12.49 -11.54
N MET A 112 -15.24 -13.10 -12.65
CA MET A 112 -13.96 -13.82 -12.74
C MET A 112 -12.77 -12.88 -12.55
N LYS A 113 -12.76 -11.76 -13.29
CA LYS A 113 -11.69 -10.75 -13.14
C LYS A 113 -11.64 -10.17 -11.73
N LEU A 114 -12.79 -9.94 -11.07
CA LEU A 114 -12.80 -9.46 -9.70
C LEU A 114 -12.24 -10.49 -8.72
N ARG A 115 -12.51 -11.78 -8.95
CA ARG A 115 -11.95 -12.87 -8.15
C ARG A 115 -10.43 -12.91 -8.30
N ASP A 116 -9.92 -12.90 -9.53
CA ASP A 116 -8.48 -12.91 -9.80
C ASP A 116 -7.79 -11.70 -9.16
N PHE A 117 -8.41 -10.51 -9.30
CA PHE A 117 -7.97 -9.28 -8.65
C PHE A 117 -7.92 -9.41 -7.12
N THR A 118 -8.98 -9.97 -6.52
CA THR A 118 -9.10 -10.19 -5.07
C THR A 118 -7.98 -11.10 -4.58
N THR A 119 -7.80 -12.24 -5.24
CA THR A 119 -6.74 -13.21 -4.93
C THR A 119 -5.36 -12.56 -5.03
N PHE A 120 -5.12 -11.79 -6.09
CA PHE A 120 -3.87 -11.05 -6.25
C PHE A 120 -3.60 -10.08 -5.07
N VAL A 121 -4.59 -9.26 -4.69
CA VAL A 121 -4.43 -8.32 -3.57
C VAL A 121 -4.22 -9.06 -2.25
N GLN A 122 -4.94 -10.16 -2.00
CA GLN A 122 -4.73 -10.99 -0.80
C GLN A 122 -3.30 -11.51 -0.72
N HIS A 123 -2.77 -12.07 -1.81
CA HIS A 123 -1.38 -12.53 -1.87
C HIS A 123 -0.39 -11.40 -1.60
N LYS A 124 -0.64 -10.21 -2.15
CA LYS A 124 0.22 -9.04 -1.95
C LYS A 124 0.23 -8.57 -0.49
N VAL A 125 -0.95 -8.52 0.15
CA VAL A 125 -1.09 -8.18 1.57
C VAL A 125 -0.36 -9.19 2.45
N MET A 126 -0.52 -10.49 2.18
CA MET A 126 0.19 -11.55 2.90
C MET A 126 1.71 -11.42 2.75
N GLN A 127 2.20 -11.17 1.54
CA GLN A 127 3.62 -10.99 1.26
C GLN A 127 4.21 -9.81 2.03
N MET A 128 3.51 -8.67 2.04
CA MET A 128 3.96 -7.46 2.75
C MET A 128 4.00 -7.70 4.26
N ARG A 129 2.97 -8.34 4.85
CA ARG A 129 2.95 -8.67 6.29
C ARG A 129 4.12 -9.57 6.69
N GLN A 130 4.43 -10.59 5.90
CA GLN A 130 5.59 -11.47 6.15
C GLN A 130 6.94 -10.72 6.09
N GLN A 131 7.05 -9.70 5.24
CA GLN A 131 8.27 -8.87 5.18
C GLN A 131 8.43 -8.03 6.45
N TYR A 132 7.34 -7.47 6.98
CA TYR A 132 7.36 -6.74 8.24
C TYR A 132 7.70 -7.63 9.43
N GLU A 133 7.10 -8.82 9.55
CA GLU A 133 7.40 -9.76 10.63
C GLU A 133 8.87 -10.19 10.63
N LYS A 134 9.46 -10.42 9.45
CA LYS A 134 10.89 -10.74 9.32
C LYS A 134 11.81 -9.57 9.64
N ALA A 135 11.35 -8.34 9.45
CA ALA A 135 12.10 -7.14 9.82
C ALA A 135 12.01 -6.86 11.34
N ASP A 136 10.85 -7.11 11.96
CA ASP A 136 10.61 -6.89 13.39
C ASP A 136 11.28 -7.97 14.26
N ASN A 137 11.38 -9.21 13.77
CA ASN A 137 12.19 -10.27 14.39
C ASN A 137 13.71 -9.98 14.40
N ARG A 138 14.15 -8.80 13.94
CA ARG A 138 15.53 -8.31 14.14
C ARG A 138 15.70 -7.50 15.41
N ILE A 139 14.68 -7.32 16.25
CA ILE A 139 14.94 -6.99 17.65
C ILE A 139 15.55 -8.26 18.26
N PRO A 140 16.86 -8.29 18.59
CA PRO A 140 17.39 -9.40 19.35
C PRO A 140 16.74 -9.32 20.72
N ILE A 141 15.65 -10.06 20.92
CA ILE A 141 15.32 -10.52 22.25
C ILE A 141 16.54 -11.35 22.61
N GLN A 142 17.41 -10.79 23.46
CA GLN A 142 18.43 -11.57 24.15
C GLN A 142 17.64 -12.57 25.00
N THR A 143 17.27 -13.69 24.41
CA THR A 143 16.89 -14.87 25.15
C THR A 143 18.15 -15.26 25.89
N PHE A 144 18.24 -14.85 27.15
CA PHE A 144 19.18 -15.41 28.10
C PHE A 144 18.87 -16.89 28.12
N GLY A 145 19.64 -17.66 27.36
CA GLY A 145 19.54 -19.11 27.40
C GLY A 145 19.82 -19.53 28.82
N GLU A 146 18.84 -20.19 29.44
CA GLU A 146 19.02 -20.94 30.68
C GLU A 146 20.04 -22.04 30.39
N SER A 147 21.32 -21.69 30.49
CA SER A 147 22.39 -22.67 30.50
C SER A 147 22.47 -23.18 31.94
N GLU A 148 21.79 -24.29 32.19
CA GLU A 148 21.61 -24.92 33.52
C GLU A 148 22.92 -25.26 34.27
N ASN A 149 24.12 -25.00 33.71
CA ASN A 149 25.39 -25.44 34.30
C ASN A 149 26.50 -24.39 34.42
N ASN A 150 26.23 -23.09 34.23
CA ASN A 150 27.23 -22.06 34.52
C ASN A 150 26.69 -21.05 35.54
N LEU A 151 26.91 -21.35 36.82
CA LEU A 151 26.90 -20.34 37.88
C LEU A 151 27.93 -19.26 37.49
N LEU A 152 27.44 -18.15 36.95
CA LEU A 152 28.22 -16.96 36.68
C LEU A 152 28.96 -16.58 37.96
N THR A 153 30.29 -16.58 37.90
CA THR A 153 31.09 -16.09 39.03
C THR A 153 30.76 -14.61 39.26
N PRO A 154 30.80 -14.11 40.51
CA PRO A 154 30.47 -12.71 40.82
C PRO A 154 31.26 -11.69 39.98
N ALA A 155 32.49 -12.05 39.60
CA ALA A 155 33.35 -11.24 38.75
C ALA A 155 32.86 -11.14 37.30
N GLN A 156 32.31 -12.23 36.74
CA GLN A 156 31.71 -12.24 35.41
C GLN A 156 30.40 -11.44 35.40
N ALA A 157 29.60 -11.54 36.46
CA ALA A 157 28.36 -10.76 36.60
C ALA A 157 28.61 -9.24 36.64
N GLN A 158 29.69 -8.80 37.30
CA GLN A 158 30.06 -7.37 37.36
C GLN A 158 30.47 -6.80 35.99
N SER A 159 31.01 -7.62 35.09
CA SER A 159 31.42 -7.18 33.74
C SER A 159 30.25 -6.96 32.76
N LEU A 160 29.07 -7.53 33.06
CA LEU A 160 27.87 -7.41 32.23
C LEU A 160 27.06 -6.15 32.52
N ILE A 161 27.30 -5.50 33.67
CA ILE A 161 26.60 -4.28 34.04
C ILE A 161 27.41 -3.10 33.49
N PRO A 162 26.86 -2.27 32.58
CA PRO A 162 27.51 -1.07 32.12
C PRO A 162 27.60 -0.05 33.28
N LEU A 163 28.67 -0.15 34.07
CA LEU A 163 28.93 0.72 35.22
C LEU A 163 29.47 2.09 34.81
N THR A 164 30.00 2.22 33.60
CA THR A 164 30.59 3.46 33.09
C THR A 164 29.66 4.16 32.10
N LYS A 165 29.57 5.49 32.18
CA LYS A 165 28.77 6.32 31.26
C LYS A 165 29.09 6.04 29.79
N GLU A 166 30.34 5.71 29.47
CA GLU A 166 30.80 5.39 28.11
C GLU A 166 30.27 4.04 27.60
N SER A 167 30.15 3.04 28.46
CA SER A 167 29.58 1.73 28.10
C SER A 167 28.09 1.81 27.75
N TRP A 168 27.35 2.72 28.41
CA TRP A 168 25.96 3.05 28.08
C TRP A 168 25.80 3.63 26.67
N TYR A 169 26.78 4.41 26.19
CA TYR A 169 26.75 4.97 24.84
C TYR A 169 27.08 3.92 23.77
N ARG A 170 27.94 2.94 24.04
CA ARG A 170 28.23 1.82 23.10
C ARG A 170 27.05 0.87 22.93
N ALA A 171 26.28 0.62 24.00
CA ALA A 171 25.10 -0.25 23.94
C ALA A 171 23.94 0.35 23.13
N LYS A 172 23.93 1.67 22.93
CA LYS A 172 22.98 2.37 22.05
C LYS A 172 23.62 2.68 20.71
N THR A 173 23.97 1.66 19.93
CA THR A 173 24.11 1.90 18.50
C THR A 173 22.73 2.33 17.98
N PRO A 174 22.58 3.51 17.36
CA PRO A 174 21.30 3.87 16.77
C PRO A 174 21.06 2.87 15.64
N THR A 175 20.20 1.88 15.89
CA THR A 175 19.57 1.14 14.82
C THR A 175 18.88 2.18 13.94
N GLN A 176 19.47 2.42 12.78
CA GLN A 176 18.80 3.11 11.69
C GLN A 176 17.60 2.24 11.36
N ILE A 177 16.45 2.55 11.96
CA ILE A 177 15.15 2.10 11.48
C ILE A 177 15.01 2.85 10.15
N VAL A 178 15.55 2.26 9.09
CA VAL A 178 15.40 2.77 7.74
C VAL A 178 13.95 2.49 7.38
N ASN A 179 13.04 3.36 7.82
CA ASN A 179 11.71 3.38 7.28
C ASN A 179 11.88 3.80 5.81
N PRO A 180 11.66 2.90 4.82
CA PRO A 180 11.87 3.23 3.41
C PRO A 180 10.94 4.36 2.95
N TYR A 181 9.90 4.67 3.75
CA TYR A 181 8.96 5.76 3.51
C TYR A 181 9.34 7.08 4.17
N ALA A 182 10.36 7.13 5.04
CA ALA A 182 10.83 8.39 5.61
C ALA A 182 11.47 9.32 4.56
N GLN A 183 11.92 8.77 3.43
CA GLN A 183 12.43 9.52 2.29
C GLN A 183 11.32 9.92 1.30
N SER A 184 10.10 9.39 1.45
CA SER A 184 8.97 9.82 0.62
C SER A 184 8.33 11.04 1.27
N PRO A 185 8.24 12.18 0.57
CA PRO A 185 7.51 13.33 1.10
C PRO A 185 6.06 12.89 1.31
N LEU A 186 5.62 12.88 2.56
CA LEU A 186 4.21 12.77 2.91
C LEU A 186 3.49 13.89 2.15
N MET A 187 2.82 13.55 1.06
CA MET A 187 1.89 14.44 0.37
C MET A 187 0.72 14.64 1.31
N THR A 188 0.91 15.54 2.29
CA THR A 188 -0.17 16.09 3.07
C THR A 188 -1.19 16.63 2.09
N ARG A 189 -2.44 16.24 2.31
CA ARG A 189 -3.60 16.61 1.50
C ARG A 189 -3.61 18.11 1.24
N ARG A 190 -3.02 18.54 0.11
CA ARG A 190 -3.08 19.93 -0.31
C ARG A 190 -4.42 20.11 -0.98
N ARG A 191 -5.37 20.70 -0.24
CA ARG A 191 -6.63 21.18 -0.80
C ARG A 191 -6.29 22.39 -1.68
N ILE A 192 -6.03 22.15 -2.96
CA ILE A 192 -5.82 23.23 -3.92
C ILE A 192 -7.20 23.80 -4.25
N GLY A 193 -7.42 25.07 -3.88
CA GLY A 193 -8.64 25.81 -4.23
C GLY A 193 -8.74 26.06 -5.74
N PRO A 194 -9.88 26.60 -6.21
CA PRO A 194 -10.17 26.72 -7.63
C PRO A 194 -9.14 27.61 -8.33
N TYR A 195 -8.66 27.13 -9.49
CA TYR A 195 -7.79 27.85 -10.41
C TYR A 195 -8.34 29.27 -10.70
N THR A 196 -7.50 30.29 -10.52
CA THR A 196 -7.74 31.60 -11.11
C THR A 196 -7.56 31.50 -12.62
N ALA A 197 -8.66 31.63 -13.36
CA ALA A 197 -8.63 31.79 -14.80
C ALA A 197 -7.86 33.08 -15.13
N ALA A 198 -6.70 32.95 -15.77
CA ALA A 198 -5.98 34.08 -16.32
C ALA A 198 -6.85 34.75 -17.39
N ALA A 199 -7.15 36.02 -17.15
CA ALA A 199 -7.80 36.91 -18.09
C ALA A 199 -6.95 37.02 -19.36
N ARG A 200 -7.52 36.59 -20.50
CA ARG A 200 -7.04 36.99 -21.82
C ARG A 200 -7.59 38.39 -22.11
N LYS A 201 -6.69 39.35 -22.30
CA LYS A 201 -6.93 40.54 -23.11
C LYS A 201 -6.72 40.18 -24.58
#